data_AF-A0A9N8JLH6-F1
#
_entry.id   AF-A0A9N8JLH6-F1
#
_cell.length_a   1.000
_cell.length_b   1.000
_cell.length_c   1.000
_cell.angle_alpha   90.00
_cell.angle_beta   90.00
_cell.angle_gamma   90.00
#
_symmetry.space_group_name_H-M   'P 1'
#
loop_
_entity.id
_entity.type
_entity.pdbx_description
1 polymer ?
#
loop_
_entity_poly.entity_id
_entity_poly.type
_entity_poly.pdbx_seq_one_letter_code
_entity_poly.pdbx_strand_id
1 'polypeptide(L)'
;MNVLDIVPIGPKEPLPSDLINITDFEWKLVWQDYLPNLASFALGAYERPVADYLDAETLKNSYQAAYRLLLARKLADVLSTDLDRNKTVLATRRYQTQTVVMVPTFVYVVEVKYQLPINASGIPHSFSSSTYDHFYVAMSNLTAGTPLPAWTDERFFYVPFQDVDSRNASANLYRVRTPAVSASLHCYSMYQKSLGKNLTWDIPAGSPSCNLSSLQTYKSVESRSPEAIEYMSFDNSYSSNNHTSGCELTVLAGWGRSSKRSIEQPLDASWIGCQPQLHVELREVMVDHKGLVQSSTPINDTMDHENRYLQAGSSDILDAFHTLLTLSIAPKYPYVSSKPYHNDSYPSDFVNYLLAQTLNSSATLDPHLPPPSFNTTAPIVEALYARIFAIVLGTRINTILQPSNKTIVVAGSVLSPEIHLEETRVTELKG
;
A
#
# COMPACT_ATOMS: atom_id res chain seq x y z
N MET A 1 -2.76 23.43 -36.11
CA MET A 1 -2.04 22.69 -35.05
C MET A 1 -0.56 22.98 -35.29
N ASN A 2 0.01 23.95 -34.57
CA ASN A 2 1.40 24.37 -34.78
C ASN A 2 2.31 23.49 -33.94
N VAL A 3 3.18 22.74 -34.59
CA VAL A 3 4.27 22.01 -33.96
C VAL A 3 5.35 23.04 -33.63
N LEU A 4 5.75 23.11 -32.36
CA LEU A 4 6.89 23.91 -31.91
C LEU A 4 8.18 23.18 -32.31
N ASP A 5 9.04 23.87 -33.06
CA ASP A 5 10.36 23.37 -33.44
C ASP A 5 11.25 23.15 -32.21
N ILE A 6 11.80 21.95 -32.09
CA ILE A 6 12.79 21.60 -31.06
C ILE A 6 14.15 22.14 -31.51
N VAL A 7 14.67 23.14 -30.81
CA VAL A 7 16.03 23.63 -30.98
C VAL A 7 17.01 22.58 -30.43
N PRO A 8 17.99 22.07 -31.21
CA PRO A 8 18.98 21.15 -30.70
C PRO A 8 19.93 21.88 -29.75
N ILE A 9 19.97 21.44 -28.50
CA ILE A 9 21.04 21.78 -27.56
C ILE A 9 22.32 21.10 -28.08
N GLY A 10 23.43 21.84 -28.12
CA GLY A 10 24.72 21.42 -28.68
C GLY A 10 25.29 20.11 -28.11
N PRO A 11 26.44 19.64 -28.64
CA PRO A 11 26.98 18.32 -28.30
C PRO A 11 27.18 18.20 -26.79
N LYS A 12 26.43 17.30 -26.17
CA LYS A 12 26.59 16.94 -24.76
C LYS A 12 27.81 16.04 -24.65
N GLU A 13 28.84 16.50 -23.96
CA GLU A 13 29.91 15.61 -23.51
C GLU A 13 29.31 14.52 -22.61
N PRO A 14 29.70 13.24 -22.78
CA PRO A 14 29.29 12.20 -21.86
C PRO A 14 29.84 12.51 -20.46
N LEU A 15 28.99 12.39 -19.45
CA LEU A 15 29.41 12.45 -18.05
C LEU A 15 30.52 11.41 -17.81
N PRO A 16 31.60 11.76 -17.09
CA PRO A 16 32.67 10.84 -16.76
C PRO A 16 32.11 9.56 -16.14
N SER A 17 32.57 8.40 -16.61
CA SER A 17 32.19 7.05 -16.14
C SER A 17 32.44 6.83 -14.64
N ASP A 18 33.21 7.72 -14.04
CA ASP A 18 33.88 7.60 -12.76
C ASP A 18 33.29 8.59 -11.73
N LEU A 19 32.26 9.36 -12.10
CA LEU A 19 31.66 10.36 -11.21
C LEU A 19 30.84 9.73 -10.05
N ILE A 20 30.32 8.51 -10.21
CA ILE A 20 29.54 7.81 -9.18
C ILE A 20 29.80 6.29 -9.23
N ASN A 21 30.56 5.78 -8.27
CA ASN A 21 30.72 4.35 -8.06
C ASN A 21 29.52 3.80 -7.25
N ILE A 22 28.56 3.19 -7.93
CA ILE A 22 27.30 2.69 -7.32
C ILE A 22 27.47 1.45 -6.43
N THR A 23 28.65 0.83 -6.39
CA THR A 23 28.93 -0.28 -5.45
C THR A 23 29.16 0.20 -4.02
N ASP A 24 29.53 1.47 -3.83
CA ASP A 24 29.68 2.08 -2.50
C ASP A 24 28.35 2.63 -1.94
N PHE A 25 27.25 2.49 -2.71
CA PHE A 25 25.90 2.74 -2.24
C PHE A 25 25.40 1.55 -1.40
N GLU A 26 26.05 1.31 -0.26
CA GLU A 26 25.43 0.50 0.79
C GLU A 26 24.14 1.21 1.22
N TRP A 27 23.00 0.54 1.07
CA TRP A 27 21.68 0.95 1.54
C TRP A 27 21.56 0.96 3.08
N LYS A 28 22.65 1.25 3.78
CA LYS A 28 22.67 1.41 5.23
C LYS A 28 21.94 2.70 5.58
N LEU A 29 20.64 2.53 5.85
CA LEU A 29 19.82 3.40 6.69
C LEU A 29 20.46 3.51 8.07
N VAL A 30 21.52 4.31 8.19
CA VAL A 30 22.02 4.76 9.48
C VAL A 30 21.38 6.11 9.75
N TRP A 31 20.44 6.10 10.69
CA TRP A 31 19.77 7.26 11.24
C TRP A 31 20.78 8.13 11.98
N GLN A 32 21.41 9.08 11.29
CA GLN A 32 22.08 10.21 11.92
C GLN A 32 21.91 11.45 11.04
N ASP A 33 20.87 12.21 11.37
CA ASP A 33 20.77 13.66 11.28
C ASP A 33 21.19 14.40 10.01
N TYR A 34 20.96 13.88 8.81
CA TYR A 34 20.95 14.71 7.60
C TYR A 34 19.88 14.22 6.62
N LEU A 35 19.20 15.18 5.98
CA LEU A 35 18.21 15.04 4.90
C LEU A 35 18.21 13.65 4.21
N PRO A 36 17.06 12.96 4.10
CA PRO A 36 17.01 11.63 3.47
C PRO A 36 17.66 11.71 2.10
N ASN A 37 18.57 10.78 1.79
CA ASN A 37 19.52 10.81 0.66
C ASN A 37 18.97 11.33 -0.68
N LEU A 38 17.68 11.15 -0.97
CA LEU A 38 17.02 11.67 -2.16
C LEU A 38 16.89 13.20 -2.20
N ALA A 39 16.79 13.88 -1.06
CA ALA A 39 16.69 15.34 -0.99
C ALA A 39 17.93 16.01 -1.58
N SER A 40 19.13 15.51 -1.27
CA SER A 40 20.38 16.01 -1.84
C SER A 40 20.43 15.82 -3.36
N PHE A 41 19.93 14.68 -3.86
CA PHE A 41 19.77 14.46 -5.29
C PHE A 41 18.70 15.35 -5.92
N ALA A 42 17.58 15.59 -5.24
CA ALA A 42 16.51 16.47 -5.70
C ALA A 42 17.00 17.92 -5.84
N LEU A 43 17.76 18.41 -4.85
CA LEU A 43 18.38 19.72 -4.88
C LEU A 43 19.44 19.86 -5.99
N GLY A 44 20.23 18.81 -6.24
CA GLY A 44 21.24 18.79 -7.29
C GLY A 44 20.68 18.56 -8.70
N ALA A 45 19.63 17.77 -8.85
CA ALA A 45 19.03 17.46 -10.15
C ALA A 45 18.15 18.61 -10.70
N TYR A 46 17.76 19.55 -9.84
CA TYR A 46 16.87 20.64 -10.19
C TYR A 46 17.33 21.97 -9.61
N GLU A 47 18.57 22.36 -9.90
CA GLU A 47 19.22 23.53 -9.32
C GLU A 47 18.37 24.80 -9.34
N ARG A 48 17.96 25.23 -8.14
CA ARG A 48 17.27 26.49 -7.85
C ARG A 48 17.91 27.17 -6.64
N PRO A 49 17.76 28.50 -6.48
CA PRO A 49 18.02 29.18 -5.21
C PRO A 49 17.35 28.46 -4.04
N VAL A 50 18.04 28.34 -2.90
CA VAL A 50 17.55 27.58 -1.74
C VAL A 50 16.16 28.02 -1.27
N ALA A 51 15.88 29.33 -1.35
CA ALA A 51 14.58 29.90 -0.97
C ALA A 51 13.41 29.37 -1.83
N ASP A 52 13.66 29.00 -3.09
CA ASP A 52 12.62 28.55 -4.00
C ASP A 52 12.11 27.15 -3.63
N TYR A 53 12.91 26.33 -2.94
CA TYR A 53 12.47 25.00 -2.48
C TYR A 53 11.51 25.04 -1.30
N LEU A 54 11.23 26.22 -0.74
CA LEU A 54 10.15 26.40 0.23
C LEU A 54 8.77 26.39 -0.44
N ASP A 55 8.72 26.58 -1.76
CA ASP A 55 7.51 26.37 -2.56
C ASP A 55 7.29 24.88 -2.83
N ALA A 56 6.09 24.39 -2.54
CA ALA A 56 5.74 22.99 -2.62
C ALA A 56 5.83 22.43 -4.06
N GLU A 57 5.47 23.24 -5.07
CA GLU A 57 5.54 22.82 -6.47
C GLU A 57 7.00 22.73 -6.94
N THR A 58 7.83 23.67 -6.54
CA THR A 58 9.29 23.65 -6.79
C THR A 58 9.96 22.45 -6.12
N LEU A 59 9.60 22.15 -4.87
CA LEU A 59 10.09 20.97 -4.17
C LEU A 59 9.63 19.66 -4.85
N LYS A 60 8.35 19.54 -5.19
CA LYS A 60 7.83 18.39 -5.95
C LYS A 60 8.57 18.19 -7.27
N ASN A 61 8.80 19.28 -8.02
CA ASN A 61 9.51 19.24 -9.30
C ASN A 61 10.97 18.80 -9.14
N SER A 62 11.61 19.15 -8.03
CA SER A 62 12.99 18.75 -7.75
C SER A 62 13.13 17.25 -7.50
N TYR A 63 12.20 16.67 -6.74
CA TYR A 63 12.12 15.23 -6.56
C TYR A 63 11.80 14.51 -7.87
N GLN A 64 10.88 15.03 -8.70
CA GLN A 64 10.63 14.47 -10.03
C GLN A 64 11.86 14.47 -10.93
N ALA A 65 12.67 15.54 -10.91
CA ALA A 65 13.90 15.62 -11.67
C ALA A 65 14.91 14.56 -11.23
N ALA A 66 15.10 14.37 -9.92
CA ALA A 66 15.96 13.32 -9.39
C ALA A 66 15.52 11.92 -9.85
N TYR A 67 14.23 11.61 -9.76
CA TYR A 67 13.71 10.31 -10.23
C TYR A 67 13.90 10.11 -11.73
N ARG A 68 13.67 11.14 -12.56
CA ARG A 68 13.90 11.07 -14.01
C ARG A 68 15.35 10.82 -14.35
N LEU A 69 16.27 11.44 -13.63
CA LEU A 69 17.71 11.30 -13.85
C LEU A 69 18.19 9.88 -13.47
N LEU A 70 17.74 9.36 -12.33
CA LEU A 70 18.03 7.99 -11.90
C LEU A 70 17.46 6.94 -12.88
N LEU A 71 16.22 7.15 -13.35
CA LEU A 71 15.58 6.29 -14.34
C LEU A 71 16.31 6.33 -15.68
N ALA A 72 16.65 7.51 -16.18
CA ALA A 72 17.35 7.67 -17.45
C ALA A 72 18.72 6.97 -17.43
N ARG A 73 19.44 7.04 -16.30
CA ARG A 73 20.70 6.32 -16.15
C ARG A 73 20.49 4.80 -16.18
N LYS A 74 19.50 4.28 -15.45
CA LYS A 74 19.18 2.85 -15.48
C LYS A 74 18.73 2.36 -16.85
N LEU A 75 17.98 3.18 -17.59
CA LEU A 75 17.61 2.86 -18.97
C LEU A 75 18.80 2.88 -19.91
N ALA A 76 19.77 3.78 -19.74
CA ALA A 76 21.01 3.77 -20.53
C ALA A 76 21.82 2.49 -20.31
N ASP A 77 21.87 1.99 -19.07
CA ASP A 77 22.53 0.70 -18.74
C ASP A 77 21.79 -0.50 -19.36
N VAL A 78 20.45 -0.45 -19.46
CA VAL A 78 19.63 -1.50 -20.09
C VAL A 78 19.68 -1.47 -21.61
N LEU A 79 19.71 -0.27 -22.20
CA LEU A 79 19.63 -0.05 -23.65
C LEU A 79 20.99 -0.01 -24.34
N SER A 80 22.10 -0.23 -23.63
CA SER A 80 23.47 -0.19 -24.17
C SER A 80 23.80 -1.35 -25.14
N THR A 81 22.81 -2.11 -25.64
CA THR A 81 22.99 -3.08 -26.72
C THR A 81 22.62 -2.46 -28.07
N ASP A 82 23.65 -2.32 -28.91
CA ASP A 82 23.68 -1.92 -30.33
C ASP A 82 22.38 -1.42 -30.97
N LEU A 83 22.24 -0.10 -31.07
CA LEU A 83 21.30 0.55 -31.98
C LEU A 83 22.05 1.12 -33.18
N ASP A 84 22.19 0.28 -34.20
CA ASP A 84 22.83 0.61 -35.48
C ASP A 84 21.92 1.57 -36.29
N ARG A 85 22.26 2.87 -36.30
CA ARG A 85 21.37 3.95 -36.75
C ARG A 85 21.31 4.22 -38.26
N ASN A 86 21.90 3.41 -39.13
CA ASN A 86 22.05 3.75 -40.57
C ASN A 86 21.63 2.67 -41.58
N LYS A 87 20.48 2.01 -41.39
CA LYS A 87 19.86 1.19 -42.47
C LYS A 87 18.40 1.59 -42.71
N THR A 88 18.18 2.43 -43.71
CA THR A 88 16.87 2.53 -44.37
C THR A 88 16.68 1.33 -45.29
N VAL A 89 15.67 0.51 -45.03
CA VAL A 89 15.28 -0.66 -45.85
C VAL A 89 13.82 -0.50 -46.27
N LEU A 90 13.49 -0.90 -47.51
CA LEU A 90 12.11 -1.05 -47.98
C LEU A 90 11.33 -1.96 -47.04
N ALA A 91 10.34 -1.43 -46.34
CA ALA A 91 9.58 -2.16 -45.34
C ALA A 91 8.23 -2.61 -45.89
N THR A 92 8.00 -3.93 -45.87
CA THR A 92 6.66 -4.49 -46.02
C THR A 92 5.99 -4.49 -44.65
N ARG A 93 4.86 -3.80 -44.50
CA ARG A 93 4.10 -3.81 -43.24
C ARG A 93 3.26 -5.08 -43.18
N ARG A 94 3.76 -6.12 -42.53
CA ARG A 94 2.97 -7.30 -42.16
C ARG A 94 2.23 -7.00 -40.86
N TYR A 95 0.91 -7.12 -40.88
CA TYR A 95 0.12 -7.16 -39.67
C TYR A 95 0.08 -8.61 -39.21
N GLN A 96 0.85 -8.93 -38.18
CA GLN A 96 0.70 -10.18 -37.45
C GLN A 96 -0.11 -9.86 -36.20
N THR A 97 -1.33 -10.37 -36.14
CA THR A 97 -2.08 -10.43 -34.89
C THR A 97 -1.61 -11.67 -34.15
N GLN A 98 -0.91 -11.45 -33.03
CA GLN A 98 -0.52 -12.52 -32.12
C GLN A 98 -1.55 -12.58 -31.00
N THR A 99 -2.14 -13.75 -30.81
CA THR A 99 -2.93 -14.03 -29.60
C THR A 99 -2.12 -14.99 -28.75
N VAL A 100 -1.83 -14.56 -27.51
CA VAL A 100 -1.18 -15.41 -26.51
C VAL A 100 -2.26 -16.12 -25.71
N VAL A 101 -2.35 -17.43 -25.85
CA VAL A 101 -3.25 -18.27 -25.05
C VAL A 101 -2.41 -19.01 -24.01
N MET A 102 -2.79 -18.90 -22.75
CA MET A 102 -2.11 -19.61 -21.67
C MET A 102 -2.68 -21.04 -21.60
N VAL A 103 -1.88 -22.03 -21.96
CA VAL A 103 -2.31 -23.44 -21.99
C VAL A 103 -1.65 -24.21 -20.85
N PRO A 104 -2.39 -25.05 -20.10
CA PRO A 104 -1.81 -25.91 -19.07
C PRO A 104 -0.89 -26.94 -19.73
N THR A 105 0.42 -26.80 -19.51
CA THR A 105 1.41 -27.67 -20.13
C THR A 105 1.69 -28.93 -19.33
N PHE A 106 1.55 -28.88 -18.00
CA PHE A 106 1.72 -30.04 -17.12
C PHE A 106 1.10 -29.82 -15.72
N VAL A 107 0.65 -30.92 -15.10
CA VAL A 107 0.31 -30.97 -13.67
C VAL A 107 1.59 -31.34 -12.92
N TYR A 108 2.03 -30.50 -11.99
CA TYR A 108 3.20 -30.78 -11.16
C TYR A 108 2.86 -30.63 -9.68
N VAL A 109 3.79 -31.13 -8.88
CA VAL A 109 3.78 -31.08 -7.43
C VAL A 109 4.62 -29.88 -7.01
N VAL A 110 4.02 -28.99 -6.22
CA VAL A 110 4.67 -27.79 -5.69
C VAL A 110 5.02 -27.99 -4.24
N GLU A 111 6.23 -27.58 -3.83
CA GLU A 111 6.67 -27.66 -2.44
C GLU A 111 6.32 -26.37 -1.69
N VAL A 112 5.53 -26.49 -0.62
CA VAL A 112 5.27 -25.35 0.27
C VAL A 112 6.52 -25.07 1.09
N LYS A 113 7.09 -23.87 0.90
CA LYS A 113 8.38 -23.49 1.49
C LYS A 113 8.27 -23.16 2.98
N TYR A 114 7.09 -22.81 3.45
CA TYR A 114 6.89 -22.23 4.76
C TYR A 114 5.78 -22.94 5.55
N GLN A 115 5.93 -23.01 6.86
CA GLN A 115 4.90 -23.50 7.78
C GLN A 115 4.14 -22.35 8.41
N LEU A 116 2.85 -22.59 8.64
CA LEU A 116 1.99 -21.78 9.49
C LEU A 116 1.99 -22.36 10.92
N PRO A 117 1.64 -21.59 11.96
CA PRO A 117 1.07 -20.23 11.96
C PRO A 117 2.08 -19.11 11.68
N ILE A 118 1.54 -17.93 11.34
CA ILE A 118 2.32 -16.69 11.23
C ILE A 118 2.89 -16.32 12.60
N ASN A 119 4.18 -16.00 12.64
CA ASN A 119 4.84 -15.50 13.82
C ASN A 119 4.60 -13.99 13.98
N ALA A 120 3.71 -13.60 14.89
CA ALA A 120 3.38 -12.20 15.19
C ALA A 120 4.61 -11.35 15.56
N SER A 121 5.62 -11.95 16.23
CA SER A 121 6.86 -11.23 16.58
C SER A 121 7.70 -10.80 15.37
N GLY A 122 7.43 -11.39 14.19
CA GLY A 122 8.04 -10.97 12.92
C GLY A 122 7.46 -9.68 12.35
N ILE A 123 6.33 -9.19 12.88
CA ILE A 123 5.73 -7.89 12.57
C ILE A 123 6.37 -6.84 13.50
N PRO A 124 6.90 -5.72 12.99
CA PRO A 124 7.50 -4.69 13.85
C PRO A 124 6.48 -4.05 14.79
N HIS A 125 6.66 -4.19 16.10
CA HIS A 125 5.70 -3.74 17.12
C HIS A 125 6.38 -2.97 18.26
N SER A 126 7.55 -2.38 18.02
CA SER A 126 8.26 -1.55 18.99
C SER A 126 8.69 -0.21 18.38
N PHE A 127 8.91 0.81 19.22
CA PHE A 127 9.41 2.10 18.77
C PHE A 127 10.73 1.97 17.96
N SER A 128 11.64 1.11 18.40
CA SER A 128 12.95 0.90 17.75
C SER A 128 12.87 0.13 16.43
N SER A 129 11.74 -0.54 16.15
CA SER A 129 11.51 -1.30 14.92
C SER A 129 10.43 -0.68 14.03
N SER A 130 9.82 0.43 14.45
CA SER A 130 8.78 1.12 13.69
C SER A 130 9.29 1.55 12.30
N THR A 131 8.43 1.39 11.30
CA THR A 131 8.72 1.72 9.90
C THR A 131 7.47 2.26 9.22
N TYR A 132 7.67 3.09 8.19
CA TYR A 132 6.60 3.63 7.34
C TYR A 132 6.50 2.90 5.99
N ASP A 133 7.30 1.85 5.76
CA ASP A 133 7.42 1.18 4.45
C ASP A 133 6.07 0.73 3.88
N HIS A 134 5.18 0.23 4.74
CA HIS A 134 3.85 -0.25 4.32
C HIS A 134 2.98 0.87 3.73
N PHE A 135 3.06 2.08 4.29
CA PHE A 135 2.37 3.24 3.73
C PHE A 135 3.01 3.71 2.42
N TYR A 136 4.34 3.68 2.30
CA TYR A 136 5.02 4.06 1.06
C TYR A 136 4.75 3.06 -0.08
N VAL A 137 4.71 1.77 0.21
CA VAL A 137 4.33 0.73 -0.78
C VAL A 137 2.87 0.93 -1.21
N ALA A 138 1.95 1.13 -0.28
CA ALA A 138 0.54 1.39 -0.59
C ALA A 138 0.37 2.67 -1.42
N MET A 139 1.04 3.76 -1.03
CA MET A 139 1.06 5.04 -1.72
C MET A 139 1.59 4.91 -3.15
N SER A 140 2.75 4.26 -3.32
CA SER A 140 3.36 4.05 -4.64
C SER A 140 2.46 3.22 -5.54
N ASN A 141 1.84 2.17 -5.01
CA ASN A 141 0.92 1.34 -5.78
C ASN A 141 -0.34 2.13 -6.19
N LEU A 142 -0.94 2.90 -5.28
CA LEU A 142 -2.14 3.69 -5.56
C LEU A 142 -1.90 4.86 -6.53
N THR A 143 -0.76 5.54 -6.40
CA THR A 143 -0.49 6.78 -7.16
C THR A 143 0.30 6.56 -8.44
N ALA A 144 1.16 5.54 -8.49
CA ALA A 144 2.04 5.26 -9.62
C ALA A 144 1.83 3.88 -10.25
N GLY A 145 0.87 3.09 -9.77
CA GLY A 145 0.56 1.77 -10.32
C GLY A 145 1.69 0.76 -10.14
N THR A 146 2.60 0.98 -9.19
CA THR A 146 3.70 0.04 -8.94
C THR A 146 3.16 -1.30 -8.45
N PRO A 147 3.75 -2.45 -8.82
CA PRO A 147 3.32 -3.74 -8.32
C PRO A 147 3.32 -3.81 -6.78
N LEU A 148 2.35 -4.54 -6.22
CA LEU A 148 2.37 -4.90 -4.81
C LEU A 148 3.52 -5.90 -4.53
N PRO A 149 3.93 -6.08 -3.26
CA PRO A 149 4.93 -7.08 -2.90
C PRO A 149 4.59 -8.46 -3.45
N ALA A 150 5.61 -9.27 -3.73
CA ALA A 150 5.41 -10.65 -4.12
C ALA A 150 4.53 -11.37 -3.09
N TRP A 151 3.69 -12.29 -3.58
CA TRP A 151 2.75 -13.07 -2.79
C TRP A 151 1.65 -12.23 -2.13
N THR A 152 1.33 -11.07 -2.69
CA THR A 152 0.21 -10.23 -2.21
C THR A 152 -0.67 -9.77 -3.35
N ASP A 153 -1.95 -9.58 -3.05
CA ASP A 153 -2.87 -8.78 -3.85
C ASP A 153 -3.50 -7.69 -2.99
N GLU A 154 -4.61 -7.09 -3.45
CA GLU A 154 -5.27 -5.99 -2.74
C GLU A 154 -5.83 -6.37 -1.37
N ARG A 155 -6.03 -7.67 -1.07
CA ARG A 155 -6.70 -8.15 0.14
C ARG A 155 -5.94 -9.25 0.88
N PHE A 156 -5.18 -10.07 0.16
CA PHE A 156 -4.59 -11.29 0.69
C PHE A 156 -3.08 -11.30 0.57
N PHE A 157 -2.45 -11.87 1.59
CA PHE A 157 -1.12 -12.44 1.53
C PHE A 157 -1.22 -13.95 1.29
N TYR A 158 -0.44 -14.47 0.35
CA TYR A 158 -0.43 -15.88 -0.03
C TYR A 158 0.83 -16.55 0.51
N VAL A 159 0.69 -17.75 1.10
CA VAL A 159 1.87 -18.48 1.56
C VAL A 159 2.73 -18.89 0.36
N PRO A 160 4.02 -18.49 0.31
CA PRO A 160 4.88 -18.77 -0.82
C PRO A 160 5.18 -20.27 -1.00
N PHE A 161 5.33 -20.67 -2.25
CA PHE A 161 5.72 -22.02 -2.66
C PHE A 161 6.92 -21.97 -3.62
N GLN A 162 7.66 -23.07 -3.72
CA GLN A 162 8.82 -23.18 -4.60
C GLN A 162 8.52 -24.06 -5.82
N ASP A 163 8.99 -23.60 -6.98
CA ASP A 163 9.00 -24.39 -8.22
C ASP A 163 10.20 -25.34 -8.24
N VAL A 164 9.96 -26.58 -8.67
CA VAL A 164 10.97 -27.64 -8.79
C VAL A 164 11.80 -27.47 -10.07
N ASP A 165 11.36 -26.67 -11.06
CA ASP A 165 12.09 -26.50 -12.32
C ASP A 165 12.27 -25.03 -12.77
N SER A 166 13.28 -24.36 -12.18
CA SER A 166 13.73 -23.00 -12.52
C SER A 166 14.36 -22.82 -13.92
N ARG A 167 14.29 -23.82 -14.81
CA ARG A 167 15.12 -23.85 -16.02
C ARG A 167 14.54 -23.07 -17.22
N ASN A 168 13.25 -22.75 -17.24
CA ASN A 168 12.57 -22.07 -18.36
C ASN A 168 11.57 -20.98 -17.91
N ALA A 169 12.00 -20.06 -17.02
CA ALA A 169 11.08 -19.40 -16.09
C ALA A 169 10.54 -18.00 -16.45
N SER A 170 10.92 -17.34 -17.57
CA SER A 170 10.57 -15.92 -17.72
C SER A 170 9.12 -15.61 -18.14
N ALA A 171 8.42 -16.54 -18.80
CA ALA A 171 7.09 -16.31 -19.36
C ALA A 171 5.96 -17.21 -18.80
N ASN A 172 6.29 -18.09 -17.85
CA ASN A 172 5.34 -19.04 -17.29
C ASN A 172 4.52 -18.40 -16.16
N LEU A 173 3.24 -18.74 -16.10
CA LEU A 173 2.38 -18.51 -14.94
C LEU A 173 2.17 -19.81 -14.19
N TYR A 174 2.18 -19.72 -12.87
CA TYR A 174 2.04 -20.83 -11.96
C TYR A 174 0.69 -20.75 -11.28
N ARG A 175 -0.15 -21.75 -11.51
CA ARG A 175 -1.45 -21.89 -10.88
C ARG A 175 -1.35 -22.93 -9.77
N VAL A 176 -1.52 -22.50 -8.52
CA VAL A 176 -1.30 -23.35 -7.34
C VAL A 176 -2.34 -23.05 -6.27
N ARG A 177 -2.70 -24.07 -5.49
CA ARG A 177 -3.54 -23.91 -4.30
C ARG A 177 -2.65 -23.58 -3.10
N THR A 178 -2.94 -22.50 -2.39
CA THR A 178 -2.13 -22.11 -1.22
C THR A 178 -3.01 -21.43 -0.16
N PRO A 179 -2.66 -21.54 1.14
CA PRO A 179 -3.28 -20.72 2.16
C PRO A 179 -3.10 -19.23 1.86
N ALA A 180 -4.19 -18.50 1.99
CA ALA A 180 -4.26 -17.06 1.88
C ALA A 180 -4.72 -16.47 3.21
N VAL A 181 -4.03 -15.44 3.67
CA VAL A 181 -4.28 -14.75 4.94
C VAL A 181 -4.68 -13.32 4.63
N SER A 182 -5.76 -12.85 5.25
CA SER A 182 -6.21 -11.46 5.19
C SER A 182 -6.69 -10.99 6.55
N ALA A 183 -6.77 -9.68 6.72
CA ALA A 183 -7.47 -9.08 7.84
C ALA A 183 -8.58 -8.17 7.28
N SER A 184 -9.80 -8.35 7.77
CA SER A 184 -10.94 -7.54 7.41
C SER A 184 -11.33 -6.64 8.58
N LEU A 185 -12.12 -5.61 8.27
CA LEU A 185 -12.79 -4.77 9.26
C LEU A 185 -14.30 -4.92 9.06
N HIS A 186 -15.01 -5.08 10.17
CA HIS A 186 -16.46 -4.92 10.19
C HIS A 186 -16.81 -3.63 10.93
N CYS A 187 -17.18 -2.60 10.16
CA CYS A 187 -17.34 -1.24 10.66
C CYS A 187 -18.80 -0.90 11.01
N TYR A 188 -18.95 -0.09 12.05
CA TYR A 188 -20.23 0.44 12.53
C TYR A 188 -20.16 1.96 12.61
N SER A 189 -21.24 2.63 12.21
CA SER A 189 -21.38 4.07 12.41
C SER A 189 -21.50 4.38 13.90
N MET A 190 -20.72 5.31 14.42
CA MET A 190 -20.81 5.76 15.82
C MET A 190 -21.29 7.20 15.89
N TYR A 191 -21.92 7.59 16.98
CA TYR A 191 -22.31 8.97 17.20
C TYR A 191 -22.20 9.37 18.67
N GLN A 192 -21.83 10.63 18.88
CA GLN A 192 -21.72 11.19 20.23
C GLN A 192 -23.06 11.82 20.63
N LYS A 193 -23.54 11.47 21.83
CA LYS A 193 -24.72 12.07 22.47
C LYS A 193 -24.32 12.88 23.69
N SER A 194 -25.08 13.93 23.98
CA SER A 194 -24.96 14.66 25.23
C SER A 194 -25.83 14.01 26.30
N LEU A 195 -25.23 13.62 27.41
CA LEU A 195 -25.91 13.10 28.59
C LEU A 195 -25.59 14.02 29.79
N GLY A 196 -26.44 15.03 29.97
CA GLY A 196 -26.19 16.09 30.95
C GLY A 196 -25.04 17.01 30.52
N LYS A 197 -23.95 17.05 31.31
CA LYS A 197 -22.71 17.81 30.99
C LYS A 197 -21.62 16.93 30.34
N ASN A 198 -21.85 15.63 30.26
CA ASN A 198 -20.90 14.67 29.73
C ASN A 198 -21.30 14.25 28.31
N LEU A 199 -20.31 13.94 27.49
CA LEU A 199 -20.53 13.29 26.21
C LEU A 199 -20.40 11.79 26.40
N THR A 200 -21.24 11.05 25.68
CA THR A 200 -21.20 9.59 25.62
C THR A 200 -21.26 9.15 24.17
N TRP A 201 -20.78 7.94 23.92
CA TRP A 201 -20.91 7.29 22.64
C TRP A 201 -22.15 6.43 22.59
N ASP A 202 -22.69 6.27 21.40
CA ASP A 202 -23.79 5.36 21.12
C ASP A 202 -23.53 4.68 19.77
N ILE A 203 -23.96 3.43 19.67
CA ILE A 203 -23.67 2.50 18.59
C ILE A 203 -24.95 1.78 18.14
N PRO A 204 -25.10 1.42 16.86
CA PRO A 204 -26.27 0.73 16.35
C PRO A 204 -26.55 -0.58 17.10
N ALA A 205 -27.84 -0.94 17.23
CA ALA A 205 -28.23 -2.23 17.78
C ALA A 205 -27.63 -3.38 16.94
N GLY A 206 -27.08 -4.41 17.61
CA GLY A 206 -26.39 -5.53 16.97
C GLY A 206 -24.88 -5.36 16.80
N SER A 207 -24.31 -4.22 17.22
CA SER A 207 -22.87 -4.03 17.36
C SER A 207 -22.28 -4.80 18.56
N PRO A 208 -20.95 -5.04 18.60
CA PRO A 208 -20.29 -5.73 19.70
C PRO A 208 -20.51 -5.03 21.04
N SER A 209 -20.56 -5.81 22.12
CA SER A 209 -20.66 -5.27 23.48
C SER A 209 -19.37 -4.52 23.81
N CYS A 210 -19.43 -3.19 23.78
CA CYS A 210 -18.29 -2.31 24.03
C CYS A 210 -18.50 -1.44 25.26
N ASN A 211 -17.49 -1.40 26.14
CA ASN A 211 -17.43 -0.37 27.18
C ASN A 211 -16.98 0.98 26.61
N LEU A 212 -17.93 1.70 26.01
CA LEU A 212 -17.67 2.95 25.33
C LEU A 212 -17.26 4.11 26.25
N SER A 213 -17.39 3.97 27.58
CA SER A 213 -17.04 5.06 28.52
C SER A 213 -15.55 5.35 28.56
N SER A 214 -14.73 4.41 28.07
CA SER A 214 -13.27 4.52 28.01
C SER A 214 -12.77 5.23 26.73
N LEU A 215 -13.65 5.42 25.74
CA LEU A 215 -13.30 6.08 24.48
C LEU A 215 -13.25 7.60 24.66
N GLN A 216 -12.24 8.22 24.05
CA GLN A 216 -12.10 9.67 24.04
C GLN A 216 -13.32 10.32 23.37
N THR A 217 -13.90 11.33 24.01
CA THR A 217 -15.01 12.11 23.46
C THR A 217 -14.53 13.45 22.96
N TYR A 218 -15.11 13.93 21.85
CA TYR A 218 -14.78 15.20 21.23
C TYR A 218 -15.91 16.20 21.43
N LYS A 219 -15.56 17.38 21.93
CA LYS A 219 -16.49 18.52 22.10
C LYS A 219 -16.31 19.49 20.94
N SER A 220 -17.38 20.16 20.56
CA SER A 220 -17.32 21.27 19.62
C SER A 220 -16.32 22.32 20.12
N VAL A 221 -15.37 22.70 19.27
CA VAL A 221 -14.39 23.77 19.54
C VAL A 221 -14.84 25.04 18.82
N GLU A 222 -14.85 26.17 19.53
CA GLU A 222 -15.07 27.47 18.91
C GLU A 222 -13.85 27.86 18.08
N SER A 223 -14.08 28.13 16.80
CA SER A 223 -13.06 28.66 15.92
C SER A 223 -13.56 29.86 15.13
N ARG A 224 -12.64 30.79 14.87
CA ARG A 224 -12.91 32.00 14.07
C ARG A 224 -12.97 31.68 12.57
N SER A 225 -12.35 30.57 12.15
CA SER A 225 -12.35 30.05 10.80
C SER A 225 -12.84 28.60 10.81
N PRO A 226 -13.43 28.10 9.72
CA PRO A 226 -13.69 26.67 9.58
C PRO A 226 -12.38 25.90 9.75
N GLU A 227 -12.41 24.89 10.62
CA GLU A 227 -11.30 23.97 10.84
C GLU A 227 -11.84 22.55 10.79
N ALA A 228 -11.01 21.63 10.29
CA ALA A 228 -11.25 20.20 10.25
C ALA A 228 -10.33 19.50 11.24
N ILE A 229 -10.74 18.31 11.64
CA ILE A 229 -9.95 17.39 12.44
C ILE A 229 -10.21 15.99 11.94
N GLU A 230 -9.14 15.23 11.72
CA GLU A 230 -9.21 13.79 11.52
C GLU A 230 -8.65 13.05 12.73
N TYR A 231 -9.29 11.93 13.02
CA TYR A 231 -8.89 11.03 14.07
C TYR A 231 -8.83 9.61 13.53
N MET A 232 -7.76 8.91 13.88
CA MET A 232 -7.58 7.51 13.56
C MET A 232 -6.78 6.89 14.71
N SER A 233 -7.25 5.76 15.24
CA SER A 233 -6.65 5.06 16.37
C SER A 233 -6.70 3.56 16.14
N PHE A 234 -5.61 2.88 16.48
CA PHE A 234 -5.49 1.42 16.42
C PHE A 234 -5.15 0.89 17.83
N ASP A 235 -6.18 0.51 18.56
CA ASP A 235 -6.07 -0.01 19.91
C ASP A 235 -5.41 -1.41 19.90
N ASN A 236 -4.54 -1.64 20.87
CA ASN A 236 -3.78 -2.88 21.00
C ASN A 236 -3.54 -3.22 22.47
N SER A 237 -3.31 -4.51 22.76
CA SER A 237 -3.11 -4.99 24.13
C SER A 237 -1.84 -4.51 24.83
N TYR A 238 -0.83 -4.07 24.07
CA TYR A 238 0.46 -3.63 24.59
C TYR A 238 0.48 -2.17 25.10
N SER A 239 -0.50 -1.36 24.71
CA SER A 239 -0.65 0.03 25.15
C SER A 239 -1.27 0.09 26.56
N SER A 240 -0.42 0.02 27.58
CA SER A 240 -0.76 -0.26 28.98
C SER A 240 -1.41 0.85 29.82
N ASN A 241 -1.88 1.97 29.23
CA ASN A 241 -2.51 3.04 30.03
C ASN A 241 -3.96 3.39 29.65
N ASN A 242 -4.46 2.96 28.50
CA ASN A 242 -5.84 3.23 28.03
C ASN A 242 -6.38 2.06 27.21
N HIS A 243 -6.08 0.81 27.61
CA HIS A 243 -6.83 -0.30 27.03
C HIS A 243 -8.31 -0.07 27.38
N THR A 244 -9.14 0.10 26.37
CA THR A 244 -10.60 0.03 26.48
C THR A 244 -10.95 -1.42 26.81
N SER A 245 -10.68 -1.81 28.06
CA SER A 245 -10.94 -3.17 28.54
C SER A 245 -12.42 -3.49 28.31
N GLY A 246 -12.67 -4.46 27.43
CA GLY A 246 -14.02 -4.87 27.03
C GLY A 246 -14.62 -4.12 25.84
N CYS A 247 -13.83 -3.68 24.85
CA CYS A 247 -14.37 -3.29 23.54
C CYS A 247 -13.62 -3.97 22.39
N GLU A 248 -14.38 -4.60 21.48
CA GLU A 248 -13.86 -5.28 20.28
C GLU A 248 -13.67 -4.31 19.09
N LEU A 249 -14.11 -3.05 19.22
CA LEU A 249 -13.91 -2.00 18.21
C LEU A 249 -12.53 -1.37 18.39
N THR A 250 -11.50 -2.07 17.95
CA THR A 250 -10.10 -1.65 18.15
C THR A 250 -9.58 -0.73 17.04
N VAL A 251 -10.37 -0.48 15.98
CA VAL A 251 -10.04 0.51 14.95
C VAL A 251 -11.08 1.61 14.99
N LEU A 252 -10.65 2.82 15.32
CA LEU A 252 -11.53 3.98 15.46
C LEU A 252 -11.11 5.05 14.48
N ALA A 253 -12.07 5.64 13.78
CA ALA A 253 -11.83 6.73 12.86
C ALA A 253 -12.90 7.82 13.02
N GLY A 254 -12.55 9.06 12.71
CA GLY A 254 -13.53 10.12 12.60
C GLY A 254 -13.03 11.36 11.89
N TRP A 255 -14.00 12.11 11.38
CA TRP A 255 -13.79 13.36 10.67
C TRP A 255 -14.75 14.39 11.25
N GLY A 256 -14.22 15.46 11.83
CA GLY A 256 -14.99 16.49 12.48
C GLY A 256 -14.77 17.88 11.92
N ARG A 257 -15.70 18.79 12.22
CA ARG A 257 -15.66 20.20 11.84
C ARG A 257 -15.81 21.09 13.07
N SER A 258 -15.04 22.16 13.13
CA SER A 258 -15.15 23.17 14.17
C SER A 258 -16.45 23.98 14.02
N SER A 259 -16.87 24.62 15.12
CA SER A 259 -18.06 25.46 15.14
C SER A 259 -17.68 26.93 15.28
N LYS A 260 -18.47 27.81 14.66
CA LYS A 260 -18.37 29.27 14.86
C LYS A 260 -18.88 29.73 16.23
N ARG A 261 -19.42 28.83 17.04
CA ARG A 261 -19.96 29.12 18.38
C ARG A 261 -19.40 28.10 19.38
N SER A 262 -18.91 28.58 20.53
CA SER A 262 -18.64 27.71 21.68
C SER A 262 -19.95 27.19 22.24
N ILE A 263 -20.21 25.90 22.03
CA ILE A 263 -21.38 25.23 22.56
C ILE A 263 -20.90 23.94 23.22
N GLU A 264 -21.39 23.62 24.42
CA GLU A 264 -21.19 22.31 25.06
C GLU A 264 -22.00 21.20 24.34
N GLN A 265 -21.75 21.06 23.04
CA GLN A 265 -22.38 20.08 22.17
C GLN A 265 -21.33 19.10 21.61
N PRO A 266 -21.79 17.90 21.19
CA PRO A 266 -20.95 17.00 20.41
C PRO A 266 -20.30 17.72 19.23
N LEU A 267 -19.09 17.30 18.87
CA LEU A 267 -18.46 17.75 17.62
C LEU A 267 -19.33 17.34 16.44
N ASP A 268 -19.53 18.24 15.47
CA ASP A 268 -20.14 17.88 14.18
C ASP A 268 -19.16 17.00 13.43
N ALA A 269 -19.42 15.70 13.44
CA ALA A 269 -18.47 14.70 13.01
C ALA A 269 -19.15 13.39 12.60
N SER A 270 -18.48 12.67 11.72
CA SER A 270 -18.79 11.29 11.37
C SER A 270 -17.76 10.38 12.02
N TRP A 271 -18.24 9.40 12.77
CA TRP A 271 -17.39 8.46 13.50
C TRP A 271 -17.62 7.03 13.07
N ILE A 272 -16.55 6.25 13.09
CA ILE A 272 -16.54 4.84 12.73
C ILE A 272 -15.80 4.08 13.82
N GLY A 273 -16.39 2.96 14.24
CA GLY A 273 -15.70 1.95 15.02
C GLY A 273 -15.76 0.62 14.30
N CYS A 274 -14.62 -0.04 14.12
CA CYS A 274 -14.52 -1.29 13.40
C CYS A 274 -13.94 -2.40 14.25
N GLN A 275 -14.52 -3.58 14.09
CA GLN A 275 -14.02 -4.83 14.65
C GLN A 275 -13.14 -5.53 13.61
N PRO A 276 -11.84 -5.73 13.88
CA PRO A 276 -10.98 -6.47 12.97
C PRO A 276 -11.18 -7.98 13.12
N GLN A 277 -11.04 -8.69 12.00
CA GLN A 277 -11.10 -10.15 11.95
C GLN A 277 -9.99 -10.69 11.06
N LEU A 278 -9.26 -11.69 11.56
CA LEU A 278 -8.28 -12.43 10.77
C LEU A 278 -9.00 -13.55 10.02
N HIS A 279 -8.79 -13.63 8.70
CA HIS A 279 -9.31 -14.70 7.87
C HIS A 279 -8.17 -15.47 7.23
N VAL A 280 -8.29 -16.80 7.28
CA VAL A 280 -7.39 -17.72 6.59
C VAL A 280 -8.24 -18.69 5.79
N GLU A 281 -7.92 -18.84 4.51
CA GLU A 281 -8.65 -19.71 3.59
C GLU A 281 -7.73 -20.28 2.50
N LEU A 282 -8.15 -21.37 1.84
CA LEU A 282 -7.45 -21.87 0.65
C LEU A 282 -7.94 -21.15 -0.59
N ARG A 283 -6.97 -20.72 -1.41
CA ARG A 283 -7.23 -20.09 -2.70
C ARG A 283 -6.39 -20.71 -3.78
N GLU A 284 -6.95 -20.77 -4.99
CA GLU A 284 -6.19 -21.07 -6.20
C GLU A 284 -5.66 -19.75 -6.75
N VAL A 285 -4.35 -19.57 -6.69
CA VAL A 285 -3.65 -18.35 -7.09
C VAL A 285 -2.86 -18.58 -8.37
N MET A 286 -2.88 -17.61 -9.27
CA MET A 286 -1.99 -17.54 -10.44
C MET A 286 -0.91 -16.49 -10.16
N VAL A 287 0.36 -16.91 -10.18
CA VAL A 287 1.53 -16.06 -9.93
C VAL A 287 2.55 -16.18 -11.05
N ASP A 288 3.36 -15.14 -11.26
CA ASP A 288 4.54 -15.23 -12.12
C ASP A 288 5.75 -15.83 -11.37
N HIS A 289 6.88 -15.97 -12.07
CA HIS A 289 8.13 -16.48 -11.49
C HIS A 289 8.74 -15.59 -10.38
N LYS A 290 8.28 -14.35 -10.22
CA LYS A 290 8.68 -13.44 -9.15
C LYS A 290 7.72 -13.47 -7.96
N GLY A 291 6.64 -14.26 -8.06
CA GLY A 291 5.57 -14.32 -7.07
C GLY A 291 4.58 -13.17 -7.18
N LEU A 292 4.57 -12.38 -8.26
CA LEU A 292 3.54 -11.36 -8.46
C LEU A 292 2.21 -12.04 -8.81
N VAL A 293 1.20 -11.77 -8.00
CA VAL A 293 -0.13 -12.34 -8.15
C VAL A 293 -0.84 -11.70 -9.34
N GLN A 294 -1.32 -12.53 -10.27
CA GLN A 294 -2.10 -12.12 -11.43
C GLN A 294 -3.60 -12.26 -11.19
N SER A 295 -4.02 -13.32 -10.49
CA SER A 295 -5.42 -13.54 -10.12
C SER A 295 -5.53 -14.59 -9.02
N SER A 296 -6.67 -14.61 -8.32
CA SER A 296 -6.91 -15.56 -7.24
C SER A 296 -8.39 -15.87 -7.06
N THR A 297 -8.72 -17.14 -6.84
CA THR A 297 -10.11 -17.59 -6.64
C THR A 297 -10.24 -18.44 -5.36
N PRO A 298 -11.33 -18.26 -4.58
CA PRO A 298 -11.56 -19.07 -3.39
C PRO A 298 -11.87 -20.52 -3.79
N ILE A 299 -11.42 -21.46 -2.96
CA ILE A 299 -11.72 -22.88 -3.16
C ILE A 299 -12.74 -23.29 -2.09
N ASN A 300 -13.89 -23.81 -2.52
CA ASN A 300 -14.90 -24.39 -1.63
C ASN A 300 -14.48 -25.79 -1.18
N ASP A 301 -13.35 -25.88 -0.48
CA ASP A 301 -12.89 -27.12 0.14
C ASP A 301 -12.85 -26.92 1.66
N THR A 302 -13.44 -27.85 2.39
CA THR A 302 -13.41 -27.84 3.86
C THR A 302 -12.00 -28.22 4.30
N MET A 303 -11.17 -27.22 4.67
CA MET A 303 -9.97 -27.46 5.47
C MET A 303 -10.40 -27.98 6.86
N ASP A 304 -10.69 -29.28 6.95
CA ASP A 304 -11.47 -29.83 8.05
C ASP A 304 -10.73 -29.88 9.40
N HIS A 305 -9.44 -29.52 9.46
CA HIS A 305 -8.67 -29.53 10.72
C HIS A 305 -7.61 -28.43 10.87
N GLU A 306 -7.19 -27.75 9.81
CA GLU A 306 -6.08 -26.77 9.86
C GLU A 306 -6.51 -25.35 10.26
N ASN A 307 -7.77 -24.96 10.04
CA ASN A 307 -8.29 -23.63 10.42
C ASN A 307 -8.09 -23.27 11.91
N ARG A 308 -8.10 -24.27 12.81
CA ARG A 308 -7.90 -24.03 14.27
C ARG A 308 -6.46 -23.65 14.62
N TYR A 309 -5.47 -24.17 13.89
CA TYR A 309 -4.06 -23.84 14.12
C TYR A 309 -3.66 -22.54 13.43
N LEU A 310 -4.37 -22.15 12.37
CA LEU A 310 -4.15 -20.91 11.62
C LEU A 310 -4.76 -19.67 12.30
N GLN A 311 -5.81 -19.86 13.10
CA GLN A 311 -6.42 -18.81 13.91
C GLN A 311 -5.79 -18.67 15.31
N ALA A 312 -4.97 -19.63 15.75
CA ALA A 312 -4.23 -19.55 17.00
C ALA A 312 -3.22 -18.39 16.94
N GLY A 313 -3.31 -17.44 17.87
CA GLY A 313 -2.50 -16.21 17.86
C GLY A 313 -3.04 -15.09 16.97
N SER A 314 -4.29 -15.18 16.50
CA SER A 314 -4.94 -14.10 15.72
C SER A 314 -4.99 -12.77 16.48
N SER A 315 -5.23 -12.80 17.79
CA SER A 315 -5.11 -11.63 18.66
C SER A 315 -3.72 -11.01 18.60
N ASP A 316 -2.68 -11.84 18.69
CA ASP A 316 -1.29 -11.38 18.77
C ASP A 316 -0.83 -10.77 17.43
N ILE A 317 -1.29 -11.34 16.31
CA ILE A 317 -1.02 -10.81 14.96
C ILE A 317 -1.69 -9.45 14.78
N LEU A 318 -2.98 -9.33 15.13
CA LEU A 318 -3.73 -8.08 15.02
C LEU A 318 -3.17 -7.02 15.99
N ASP A 319 -2.79 -7.40 17.21
CA ASP A 319 -2.15 -6.51 18.18
C ASP A 319 -0.81 -5.99 17.65
N ALA A 320 0.06 -6.86 17.14
CA ALA A 320 1.34 -6.45 16.57
C ALA A 320 1.14 -5.51 15.36
N PHE A 321 0.14 -5.78 14.52
CA PHE A 321 -0.21 -4.94 13.40
C PHE A 321 -0.76 -3.57 13.84
N HIS A 322 -1.68 -3.51 14.80
CA HIS A 322 -2.18 -2.25 15.34
C HIS A 322 -1.08 -1.46 16.05
N THR A 323 -0.18 -2.11 16.77
CA THR A 323 0.99 -1.43 17.35
C THR A 323 1.86 -0.83 16.24
N LEU A 324 2.12 -1.55 15.15
CA LEU A 324 2.83 -1.00 13.99
C LEU A 324 2.14 0.26 13.46
N LEU A 325 0.83 0.18 13.19
CA LEU A 325 0.05 1.29 12.63
C LEU A 325 0.04 2.49 13.58
N THR A 326 -0.24 2.29 14.87
CA THR A 326 -0.23 3.36 15.88
C THR A 326 1.12 4.07 15.97
N LEU A 327 2.23 3.34 15.81
CA LEU A 327 3.57 3.91 15.84
C LEU A 327 3.97 4.65 14.56
N SER A 328 3.29 4.42 13.44
CA SER A 328 3.68 4.87 12.10
C SER A 328 2.61 5.69 11.37
N ILE A 329 1.44 5.89 11.95
CA ILE A 329 0.30 6.55 11.29
C ILE A 329 0.62 7.99 10.85
N ALA A 330 1.42 8.71 11.63
CA ALA A 330 1.84 10.07 11.34
C ALA A 330 3.37 10.20 11.45
N PRO A 331 4.05 10.86 10.48
CA PRO A 331 5.48 11.04 10.53
C PRO A 331 5.87 11.96 11.69
N LYS A 332 6.74 11.47 12.59
CA LYS A 332 7.31 12.28 13.67
C LYS A 332 8.48 13.12 13.15
N TYR A 333 8.25 14.37 12.73
CA TYR A 333 9.29 15.37 12.43
C TYR A 333 8.82 16.79 12.82
N PRO A 334 9.72 17.75 13.16
CA PRO A 334 9.77 18.50 14.42
C PRO A 334 8.68 19.57 14.61
N TYR A 335 7.69 19.68 13.72
CA TYR A 335 6.71 20.78 13.72
C TYR A 335 5.30 20.37 13.27
N VAL A 336 4.89 19.10 13.41
CA VAL A 336 3.46 18.80 13.34
C VAL A 336 2.84 19.36 14.63
N SER A 337 2.10 20.45 14.46
CA SER A 337 1.36 21.17 15.50
C SER A 337 0.74 20.20 16.51
N SER A 338 0.91 20.48 17.80
CA SER A 338 0.23 19.80 18.91
C SER A 338 -1.30 19.96 18.90
N LYS A 339 -1.85 20.67 17.89
CA LYS A 339 -3.28 20.79 17.67
C LYS A 339 -3.69 19.99 16.42
N PRO A 340 -4.57 18.99 16.57
CA PRO A 340 -5.05 18.16 15.47
C PRO A 340 -6.04 18.88 14.53
N TYR A 341 -6.27 20.18 14.75
CA TYR A 341 -7.15 21.00 13.93
C TYR A 341 -6.34 21.74 12.86
N HIS A 342 -6.86 21.76 11.64
CA HIS A 342 -6.28 22.46 10.50
C HIS A 342 -7.37 23.20 9.70
N ASN A 343 -6.97 24.21 8.93
CA ASN A 343 -7.86 25.05 8.13
C ASN A 343 -7.61 24.92 6.62
N ASP A 344 -6.89 23.87 6.22
CA ASP A 344 -6.59 23.50 4.84
C ASP A 344 -7.18 22.11 4.52
N SER A 345 -6.98 21.62 3.30
CA SER A 345 -7.45 20.28 2.88
C SER A 345 -6.29 19.29 2.72
N TYR A 346 -5.18 19.49 3.44
CA TYR A 346 -4.02 18.60 3.38
C TYR A 346 -4.10 17.51 4.45
N PRO A 347 -3.72 16.27 4.12
CA PRO A 347 -3.74 15.18 5.09
C PRO A 347 -2.59 15.33 6.09
N SER A 348 -2.92 15.19 7.38
CA SER A 348 -1.93 15.20 8.46
C SER A 348 -1.34 13.82 8.78
N ASP A 349 -1.90 12.76 8.19
CA ASP A 349 -1.48 11.37 8.40
C ASP A 349 -1.59 10.52 7.11
N PHE A 350 -0.95 9.35 7.12
CA PHE A 350 -0.89 8.48 5.96
C PHE A 350 -2.25 7.89 5.58
N VAL A 351 -3.12 7.57 6.53
CA VAL A 351 -4.40 6.92 6.24
C VAL A 351 -5.34 7.90 5.53
N ASN A 352 -5.41 9.14 6.02
CA ASN A 352 -6.18 10.21 5.38
C ASN A 352 -5.61 10.62 4.02
N TYR A 353 -4.28 10.58 3.84
CA TYR A 353 -3.67 10.73 2.52
C TYR A 353 -4.15 9.63 1.56
N LEU A 354 -4.04 8.36 1.95
CA LEU A 354 -4.43 7.22 1.10
C LEU A 354 -5.93 7.22 0.80
N LEU A 355 -6.75 7.63 1.77
CA LEU A 355 -8.19 7.78 1.60
C LEU A 355 -8.52 8.85 0.55
N ALA A 356 -7.87 10.02 0.62
CA ALA A 356 -8.05 11.09 -0.36
C ALA A 356 -7.60 10.67 -1.78
N GLN A 357 -6.49 9.92 -1.89
CA GLN A 357 -6.03 9.37 -3.18
C GLN A 357 -7.03 8.34 -3.73
N THR A 358 -7.56 7.47 -2.88
CA THR A 358 -8.53 6.42 -3.29
C THR A 358 -9.85 7.04 -3.75
N LEU A 359 -10.30 8.11 -3.10
CA LEU A 359 -11.49 8.88 -3.51
C LEU A 359 -11.24 9.80 -4.71
N ASN A 360 -9.97 10.04 -5.06
CA ASN A 360 -9.57 11.11 -5.96
C ASN A 360 -10.20 12.47 -5.56
N SER A 361 -10.22 12.75 -4.25
CA SER A 361 -10.89 13.93 -3.67
C SER A 361 -10.31 14.27 -2.30
N SER A 362 -10.16 15.57 -2.02
CA SER A 362 -9.80 16.10 -0.69
C SER A 362 -11.02 16.47 0.17
N ALA A 363 -12.24 16.18 -0.28
CA ALA A 363 -13.47 16.63 0.38
C ALA A 363 -13.61 16.15 1.83
N THR A 364 -13.01 15.01 2.17
CA THR A 364 -13.00 14.47 3.53
C THR A 364 -12.19 15.33 4.51
N LEU A 365 -11.22 16.09 4.00
CA LEU A 365 -10.29 16.94 4.74
C LEU A 365 -10.68 18.43 4.68
N ASP A 366 -11.60 18.80 3.79
CA ASP A 366 -11.97 20.21 3.59
C ASP A 366 -12.81 20.73 4.77
N PRO A 367 -12.33 21.75 5.51
CA PRO A 367 -13.05 22.32 6.65
C PRO A 367 -14.33 23.08 6.25
N HIS A 368 -14.50 23.43 4.98
CA HIS A 368 -15.68 24.12 4.46
C HIS A 368 -16.81 23.18 4.03
N LEU A 369 -16.53 21.88 3.95
CA LEU A 369 -17.51 20.85 3.62
C LEU A 369 -17.99 20.12 4.88
N PRO A 370 -19.22 19.56 4.86
CA PRO A 370 -19.69 18.73 5.96
C PRO A 370 -18.80 17.50 6.15
N PRO A 371 -18.76 16.91 7.36
CA PRO A 371 -18.10 15.63 7.58
C PRO A 371 -18.54 14.57 6.54
N PRO A 372 -17.61 13.73 6.04
CA PRO A 372 -17.94 12.68 5.09
C PRO A 372 -18.86 11.63 5.71
N SER A 373 -19.73 11.01 4.91
CA SER A 373 -20.67 10.01 5.43
C SER A 373 -20.01 8.66 5.73
N PHE A 374 -20.56 7.89 6.68
CA PHE A 374 -20.13 6.51 6.97
C PHE A 374 -20.07 5.63 5.71
N ASN A 375 -21.10 5.71 4.85
CA ASN A 375 -21.17 4.93 3.61
C ASN A 375 -20.06 5.28 2.61
N THR A 376 -19.46 6.46 2.72
CA THR A 376 -18.35 6.90 1.89
C THR A 376 -17.01 6.42 2.46
N THR A 377 -16.79 6.57 3.77
CA THR A 377 -15.48 6.34 4.38
C THR A 377 -15.27 4.91 4.85
N ALA A 378 -16.28 4.22 5.39
CA ALA A 378 -16.12 2.87 5.93
C ALA A 378 -15.58 1.85 4.91
N PRO A 379 -16.13 1.73 3.67
CA PRO A 379 -15.62 0.75 2.70
C PRO A 379 -14.17 0.99 2.29
N ILE A 380 -13.72 2.25 2.33
CA ILE A 380 -12.35 2.63 1.95
C ILE A 380 -11.38 2.32 3.09
N VAL A 381 -11.78 2.60 4.33
CA VAL A 381 -11.01 2.20 5.52
C VAL A 381 -10.85 0.68 5.57
N GLU A 382 -11.92 -0.08 5.32
CA GLU A 382 -11.88 -1.55 5.23
C GLU A 382 -10.90 -2.03 4.15
N ALA A 383 -10.98 -1.47 2.94
CA ALA A 383 -10.12 -1.85 1.84
C ALA A 383 -8.65 -1.49 2.08
N LEU A 384 -8.36 -0.30 2.61
CA LEU A 384 -7.01 0.14 2.94
C LEU A 384 -6.41 -0.72 4.05
N TYR A 385 -7.19 -1.06 5.07
CA TYR A 385 -6.75 -1.92 6.17
C TYR A 385 -6.31 -3.30 5.67
N ALA A 386 -7.15 -3.96 4.85
CA ALA A 386 -6.83 -5.26 4.27
C ALA A 386 -5.58 -5.20 3.37
N ARG A 387 -5.47 -4.15 2.55
CA ARG A 387 -4.32 -3.95 1.66
C ARG A 387 -3.03 -3.74 2.42
N ILE A 388 -3.04 -2.86 3.42
CA ILE A 388 -1.87 -2.55 4.25
C ILE A 388 -1.45 -3.80 5.04
N PHE A 389 -2.41 -4.57 5.56
CA PHE A 389 -2.14 -5.84 6.23
C PHE A 389 -1.41 -6.83 5.30
N ALA A 390 -1.90 -7.03 4.08
CA ALA A 390 -1.25 -7.90 3.09
C ALA A 390 0.18 -7.42 2.77
N ILE A 391 0.37 -6.12 2.56
CA ILE A 391 1.69 -5.50 2.32
C ILE A 391 2.67 -5.78 3.46
N VAL A 392 2.22 -5.61 4.71
CA VAL A 392 3.07 -5.87 5.90
C VAL A 392 3.55 -7.31 5.92
N LEU A 393 2.67 -8.28 5.64
CA LEU A 393 3.06 -9.68 5.59
C LEU A 393 3.99 -9.98 4.40
N GLY A 394 3.66 -9.49 3.20
CA GLY A 394 4.44 -9.72 1.98
C GLY A 394 5.85 -9.13 2.00
N THR A 395 6.05 -8.02 2.71
CA THR A 395 7.39 -7.40 2.88
C THR A 395 8.23 -8.08 3.98
N ARG A 396 7.65 -8.98 4.76
CA ARG A 396 8.27 -9.60 5.95
C ARG A 396 8.26 -11.12 5.94
N ILE A 397 8.01 -11.76 4.80
CA ILE A 397 7.90 -13.23 4.65
C ILE A 397 8.95 -14.00 5.47
N ASN A 398 10.23 -13.62 5.41
CA ASN A 398 11.31 -14.34 6.09
C ASN A 398 11.35 -14.16 7.63
N THR A 399 10.65 -13.17 8.19
CA THR A 399 10.56 -12.96 9.65
C THR A 399 9.24 -13.51 10.21
N ILE A 400 8.17 -13.48 9.42
CA ILE A 400 6.84 -13.93 9.85
C ILE A 400 6.59 -15.43 9.59
N LEU A 401 7.31 -16.05 8.66
CA LEU A 401 7.15 -17.47 8.34
C LEU A 401 8.44 -18.25 8.60
N GLN A 402 8.29 -19.46 9.16
CA GLN A 402 9.38 -20.39 9.34
C GLN A 402 9.49 -21.33 8.13
N PRO A 403 10.70 -21.65 7.63
CA PRO A 403 10.87 -22.64 6.58
C PRO A 403 10.30 -24.00 6.99
N SER A 404 9.64 -24.68 6.06
CA SER A 404 9.11 -26.02 6.30
C SER A 404 10.21 -27.07 6.20
N ASN A 405 10.34 -27.90 7.24
CA ASN A 405 11.15 -29.13 7.17
C ASN A 405 10.42 -30.30 6.49
N LYS A 406 9.15 -30.10 6.11
CA LYS A 406 8.33 -31.09 5.40
C LYS A 406 8.01 -30.58 4.01
N THR A 407 8.30 -31.39 3.00
CA THR A 407 7.83 -31.17 1.63
C THR A 407 6.33 -31.45 1.57
N ILE A 408 5.52 -30.41 1.77
CA ILE A 408 4.10 -30.47 1.49
C ILE A 408 3.94 -30.27 -0.01
N VAL A 409 3.42 -31.31 -0.64
CA VAL A 409 3.18 -31.42 -2.07
C VAL A 409 1.77 -30.93 -2.36
N VAL A 410 1.64 -29.84 -3.12
CA VAL A 410 0.34 -29.35 -3.58
C VAL A 410 0.23 -29.46 -5.10
N ALA A 411 -0.94 -29.84 -5.60
CA ALA A 411 -1.19 -29.89 -7.04
C ALA A 411 -1.14 -28.47 -7.63
N GLY A 412 -0.27 -28.27 -8.62
CA GLY A 412 -0.14 -27.04 -9.40
C GLY A 412 -0.13 -27.33 -10.90
N SER A 413 -0.31 -26.29 -11.70
CA SER A 413 -0.16 -26.36 -13.15
C SER A 413 0.62 -25.16 -13.67
N VAL A 414 1.54 -25.43 -14.60
CA VAL A 414 2.24 -24.36 -15.31
C VAL A 414 1.43 -24.04 -16.54
N LEU A 415 1.19 -22.75 -16.69
CA LEU A 415 0.62 -22.18 -17.88
C LEU A 415 1.77 -21.58 -18.67
N SER A 416 1.96 -22.07 -19.90
CA SER A 416 2.93 -21.50 -20.82
C SER A 416 2.20 -20.73 -21.93
N PRO A 417 2.79 -19.62 -22.42
CA PRO A 417 2.19 -18.87 -23.51
C PRO A 417 2.31 -19.66 -24.81
N GLU A 418 1.18 -19.97 -25.43
CA GLU A 418 1.09 -20.46 -26.80
C GLU A 418 0.76 -19.29 -27.72
N ILE A 419 1.61 -19.08 -28.73
CA ILE A 419 1.45 -17.99 -29.70
C ILE A 419 0.67 -18.51 -30.90
N HIS A 420 -0.58 -18.08 -31.05
CA HIS A 420 -1.33 -18.27 -32.29
C HIS A 420 -1.03 -17.12 -33.25
N LEU A 421 -0.57 -17.47 -34.44
CA LEU A 421 -0.28 -16.53 -35.53
C LEU A 421 -1.40 -16.57 -36.55
N GLU A 422 -2.08 -15.44 -36.73
CA GLU A 422 -2.98 -15.23 -37.86
C GLU A 422 -2.34 -14.20 -38.81
N GLU A 423 -2.00 -14.63 -40.03
CA GLU A 423 -1.35 -13.78 -41.04
C GLU A 423 -2.40 -13.24 -42.01
N THR A 424 -2.71 -11.94 -41.92
CA THR A 424 -3.56 -11.27 -42.93
C THR A 424 -2.66 -10.48 -43.89
N ARG A 425 -2.62 -10.86 -45.17
CA ARG A 425 -1.93 -10.08 -46.21
C ARG A 425 -2.88 -9.08 -46.86
N VAL A 426 -2.62 -7.80 -46.63
CA VAL A 426 -3.21 -6.71 -47.42
C VAL A 426 -2.11 -6.14 -48.32
N THR A 427 -2.36 -6.13 -49.63
CA THR A 427 -1.44 -5.59 -50.63
C THR A 427 -1.96 -4.22 -51.05
N GLU A 428 -1.39 -3.14 -50.52
CA GLU A 428 -1.66 -1.79 -51.00
C GLU A 428 -0.59 -1.36 -52.01
N LEU A 429 -1.01 -1.15 -53.26
CA LEU A 429 -0.23 -0.43 -54.26
C LEU A 429 -0.42 1.07 -54.01
N LYS A 430 0.61 1.76 -53.49
CA LYS A 430 0.66 3.22 -53.54
C LYS A 430 1.20 3.64 -54.91
N GLY A 431 0.38 4.37 -55.65
CA GLY A 431 0.79 5.20 -56.79
C GLY A 431 1.41 6.51 -56.32
#